data_AF-H1HJK6-F1
#
_entry.id   AF-H1HJK6-F1
#
_cell.length_a   1.000
_cell.length_b   1.000
_cell.length_c   1.000
_cell.angle_alpha   90.00
_cell.angle_beta   90.00
_cell.angle_gamma   90.00
#
_symmetry.space_group_name_H-M   'P 1'
#
loop_
_entity.id
_entity.type
_entity.pdbx_description
1 polymer ?
#
loop_
_entity_poly.entity_id
_entity_poly.type
_entity_poly.pdbx_seq_one_letter_code
_entity_poly.pdbx_strand_id
1 'polypeptide(L)'
;MANKRELKRSINYICSDLFAETVAASLYDKKASKENLEALLASILIIHDDFIRRVSYPEPGLAPKAYYKAIIEDFNKQVSEIIDHIQNL
;
A
#
# COMPACT_ATOMS: atom_id res chain seq x y z
N MET A 1 20.13 -7.79 -5.88
CA MET A 1 19.72 -6.50 -5.24
C MET A 1 18.80 -5.64 -6.12
N ALA A 2 18.92 -5.69 -7.46
CA ALA A 2 18.05 -4.92 -8.36
C ALA A 2 16.54 -5.13 -8.11
N ASN A 3 16.10 -6.39 -7.97
CA ASN A 3 14.68 -6.73 -7.75
C ASN A 3 14.11 -6.18 -6.41
N LYS A 4 14.89 -6.16 -5.31
CA LYS A 4 14.44 -5.56 -4.04
C LYS A 4 14.25 -4.05 -4.15
N ARG A 5 15.17 -3.36 -4.85
CA ARG A 5 15.11 -1.91 -5.05
C ARG A 5 13.92 -1.54 -5.93
N GLU A 6 13.70 -2.31 -7.00
CA GLU A 6 12.54 -2.15 -7.88
C GLU A 6 11.24 -2.38 -7.11
N LEU A 7 11.14 -3.45 -6.33
CA LEU A 7 9.94 -3.72 -5.54
C LEU A 7 9.63 -2.59 -4.54
N LYS A 8 10.63 -2.09 -3.80
CA LYS A 8 10.45 -0.93 -2.92
C LYS A 8 10.01 0.31 -3.69
N ARG A 9 10.57 0.56 -4.88
CA ARG A 9 10.17 1.68 -5.72
C ARG A 9 8.71 1.55 -6.17
N SER A 10 8.28 0.36 -6.58
CA SER A 10 6.88 0.10 -6.94
C SER A 10 5.94 0.34 -5.76
N ILE A 11 6.28 -0.16 -4.57
CA ILE A 11 5.51 0.09 -3.33
C ILE A 11 5.40 1.60 -3.06
N ASN A 12 6.52 2.33 -3.13
CA ASN A 12 6.52 3.78 -2.91
C ASN A 12 5.60 4.51 -3.90
N TYR A 13 5.66 4.18 -5.19
CA TYR A 13 4.83 4.83 -6.19
C TYR A 13 3.35 4.52 -6.00
N ILE A 14 3.01 3.24 -5.83
CA ILE A 14 1.62 2.82 -5.65
C ILE A 14 1.02 3.48 -4.39
N CYS A 15 1.72 3.47 -3.25
CA CYS A 15 1.22 4.12 -2.04
C CYS A 15 1.13 5.65 -2.20
N SER A 16 2.04 6.28 -2.94
CA SER A 16 1.97 7.73 -3.21
C SER A 16 0.75 8.07 -4.07
N ASP A 17 0.49 7.26 -5.09
CA ASP A 17 -0.67 7.44 -5.98
C ASP A 17 -1.98 7.22 -5.22
N LEU A 18 -2.09 6.16 -4.40
CA LEU A 18 -3.26 5.91 -3.55
C LEU A 18 -3.51 7.06 -2.56
N PHE A 19 -2.44 7.62 -1.98
CA PHE A 19 -2.56 8.75 -1.06
C PHE A 19 -3.08 9.99 -1.78
N ALA A 20 -2.52 10.30 -2.95
CA ALA A 20 -2.95 11.43 -3.77
C ALA A 20 -4.41 11.26 -4.23
N GLU A 21 -4.79 10.06 -4.65
CA GLU A 21 -6.17 9.74 -5.08
C GLU A 21 -7.17 9.86 -3.92
N THR A 22 -6.79 9.40 -2.72
CA THR A 22 -7.62 9.55 -1.51
C THR A 22 -7.85 11.03 -1.17
N VAL A 23 -6.80 11.85 -1.23
CA VAL A 23 -6.93 13.30 -1.04
C VAL A 23 -7.80 13.92 -2.13
N ALA A 24 -7.61 13.54 -3.40
CA ALA A 24 -8.41 14.04 -4.50
C ALA A 24 -9.90 13.68 -4.32
N ALA A 25 -10.23 12.43 -4.02
CA ALA A 25 -11.59 11.96 -3.76
C ALA A 25 -12.26 12.80 -2.66
N SER A 26 -11.53 13.15 -1.60
CA SER A 26 -12.03 13.99 -0.50
C SER A 26 -12.38 15.42 -0.90
N LEU A 27 -11.76 15.95 -1.96
CA LEU A 27 -12.03 17.30 -2.45
C LEU A 27 -13.26 17.35 -3.37
N TYR A 28 -13.57 16.23 -4.04
CA TYR A 28 -14.68 16.15 -4.99
C TYR A 28 -15.96 15.57 -4.38
N ASP A 29 -15.86 14.72 -3.36
CA ASP A 29 -17.04 14.15 -2.70
C ASP A 29 -17.45 14.94 -1.45
N LYS A 30 -18.72 15.38 -1.42
CA LYS A 30 -19.29 16.17 -0.31
C LYS A 30 -19.80 15.30 0.84
N LYS A 31 -19.74 13.96 0.71
CA LYS A 31 -20.26 13.01 1.71
C LYS A 31 -19.21 12.36 2.58
N ALA A 32 -17.94 12.39 2.18
CA ALA A 32 -16.86 11.74 2.91
C ALA A 32 -16.69 12.38 4.30
N SER A 33 -16.75 11.55 5.35
CA SER A 33 -16.44 12.03 6.70
C SER A 33 -14.93 12.23 6.83
N LYS A 34 -14.54 13.30 7.53
CA LYS A 34 -13.12 13.60 7.80
C LYS A 34 -12.43 12.43 8.52
N GLU A 35 -13.13 11.73 9.40
CA GLU A 35 -12.61 10.58 10.14
C GLU A 35 -12.31 9.40 9.21
N ASN A 36 -13.21 9.09 8.27
CA ASN A 36 -12.98 8.01 7.30
C ASN A 36 -11.78 8.32 6.39
N LEU A 37 -11.65 9.59 5.97
CA LEU A 37 -10.50 10.06 5.20
C LEU A 37 -9.19 9.85 5.96
N GLU A 38 -9.11 10.37 7.19
CA GLU A 38 -7.91 10.27 8.02
C GLU A 38 -7.54 8.81 8.31
N ALA A 39 -8.52 7.96 8.57
CA ALA A 39 -8.32 6.53 8.73
C ALA A 39 -7.75 5.87 7.47
N LEU A 40 -8.27 6.21 6.29
CA LEU A 40 -7.80 5.64 5.04
C LEU A 40 -6.37 6.09 4.70
N LEU A 41 -6.07 7.39 4.86
CA LEU A 41 -4.73 7.93 4.69
C LEU A 41 -3.72 7.28 5.66
N ALA A 42 -4.11 7.07 6.92
CA ALA A 42 -3.29 6.38 7.91
C ALA A 42 -3.04 4.91 7.51
N SER A 43 -4.05 4.20 7.03
CA SER A 43 -3.92 2.83 6.55
C SER A 43 -2.91 2.72 5.40
N ILE A 44 -2.93 3.65 4.44
CA ILE A 44 -1.96 3.68 3.33
C ILE A 44 -0.52 3.81 3.87
N LEU A 45 -0.30 4.67 4.86
CA LEU A 45 1.03 4.85 5.48
C LEU A 45 1.49 3.60 6.25
N ILE A 46 0.57 2.93 6.97
CA ILE A 46 0.87 1.69 7.70
C ILE A 46 1.24 0.57 6.72
N ILE A 47 0.46 0.39 5.65
CA ILE A 47 0.75 -0.58 4.58
C ILE A 47 2.11 -0.26 3.97
N HIS A 48 2.39 1.01 3.66
CA HIS A 48 3.68 1.41 3.12
C HIS A 48 4.86 1.00 4.02
N ASP A 49 4.83 1.35 5.31
CA ASP A 49 5.93 1.03 6.24
C ASP A 49 6.10 -0.49 6.39
N ASP A 50 5.01 -1.24 6.56
CA ASP A 50 5.05 -2.69 6.70
C ASP A 50 5.74 -3.36 5.51
N PHE A 51 5.28 -3.05 4.30
CA PHE A 51 5.79 -3.71 3.10
C PHE A 51 7.23 -3.26 2.77
N ILE A 52 7.62 -2.02 3.04
CA ILE A 52 9.02 -1.58 2.92
C ILE A 52 9.91 -2.35 3.89
N ARG A 53 9.46 -2.59 5.13
CA ARG A 53 10.21 -3.38 6.13
C ARG A 53 10.30 -4.84 5.75
N ARG A 54 9.20 -5.48 5.36
CA ARG A 54 9.18 -6.87 4.87
C ARG A 54 10.13 -7.09 3.70
N VAL A 55 10.17 -6.16 2.74
CA VAL A 55 11.12 -6.25 1.61
C VAL A 55 12.59 -6.10 2.07
N SER A 56 12.83 -5.26 3.08
CA SER A 56 14.15 -5.00 3.66
C SER A 56 14.69 -6.16 4.48
N TYR A 57 13.82 -6.86 5.21
CA TYR A 57 14.17 -7.87 6.20
C TYR A 57 13.46 -9.20 5.91
N PRO A 58 13.97 -10.01 4.95
CA PRO A 58 13.39 -11.30 4.65
C PRO A 58 13.45 -12.26 5.81
N GLU A 59 12.39 -13.04 5.98
CA GLU A 59 12.28 -14.02 7.04
C GLU A 59 13.27 -15.17 6.82
N PRO A 60 14.05 -15.57 7.83
CA PRO A 60 14.96 -16.70 7.72
C PRO A 60 14.17 -18.01 7.57
N GLY A 61 14.66 -18.92 6.73
CA GLY A 61 14.06 -20.25 6.55
C GLY A 61 13.13 -20.41 5.35
N LEU A 62 12.76 -19.32 4.65
CA LEU A 62 11.98 -19.38 3.41
C LEU A 62 12.87 -19.15 2.18
N ALA A 63 12.57 -19.84 1.08
CA ALA A 63 13.24 -19.59 -0.20
C ALA A 63 12.98 -18.14 -0.67
N PRO A 64 14.00 -17.35 -1.06
CA PRO A 64 13.82 -15.94 -1.40
C PRO A 64 12.73 -15.66 -2.46
N LYS A 65 12.64 -16.52 -3.47
CA LYS A 65 11.64 -16.39 -4.54
C LYS A 65 10.21 -16.56 -4.00
N ALA A 66 9.99 -17.54 -3.11
CA ALA A 66 8.69 -17.78 -2.50
C ALA A 66 8.31 -16.63 -1.56
N TYR A 67 9.26 -16.14 -0.77
CA TYR A 67 9.07 -15.01 0.13
C TYR A 67 8.63 -13.73 -0.61
N TYR A 68 9.37 -13.33 -1.65
CA TYR A 68 9.02 -12.12 -2.40
C TYR A 68 7.73 -12.25 -3.21
N LYS A 69 7.42 -13.46 -3.69
CA LYS A 69 6.13 -13.71 -4.35
C LYS A 69 4.97 -13.49 -3.38
N ALA A 70 5.04 -14.05 -2.18
CA ALA A 70 4.01 -13.88 -1.15
C ALA A 70 3.84 -12.40 -0.75
N ILE A 71 4.95 -11.65 -0.58
CA ILE A 71 4.90 -10.20 -0.32
C ILE A 71 4.13 -9.46 -1.42
N ILE A 72 4.39 -9.77 -2.69
CA ILE A 72 3.72 -9.09 -3.81
C ILE A 72 2.22 -9.42 -3.82
N GLU A 73 1.86 -10.68 -3.59
CA GLU A 73 0.46 -11.12 -3.52
C GLU A 73 -0.29 -10.43 -2.36
N ASP A 74 0.30 -10.40 -1.17
CA ASP A 74 -0.26 -9.73 -0.01
C ASP A 74 -0.42 -8.22 -0.23
N PHE A 75 0.59 -7.58 -0.83
CA PHE A 75 0.57 -6.14 -1.12
C PHE A 75 -0.56 -5.80 -2.09
N ASN A 76 -0.68 -6.56 -3.18
CA ASN A 76 -1.73 -6.35 -4.18
C ASN A 76 -3.12 -6.51 -3.59
N LYS A 77 -3.31 -7.44 -2.65
CA LYS A 77 -4.57 -7.60 -1.93
C LYS A 77 -4.92 -6.36 -1.11
N GLN A 78 -3.97 -5.87 -0.30
CA GLN A 78 -4.13 -4.66 0.50
C GLN A 78 -4.42 -3.43 -0.37
N VAL A 79 -3.69 -3.27 -1.49
CA VAL A 79 -3.92 -2.20 -2.47
C VAL A 79 -5.32 -2.27 -3.06
N SER A 80 -5.80 -3.47 -3.41
CA SER A 80 -7.15 -3.65 -3.95
C SER A 80 -8.23 -3.23 -2.94
N GLU A 81 -8.07 -3.63 -1.68
CA GLU A 81 -8.98 -3.22 -0.59
C GLU A 81 -9.00 -1.70 -0.40
N ILE A 82 -7.83 -1.04 -0.46
CA ILE A 82 -7.75 0.43 -0.39
C ILE A 82 -8.46 1.09 -1.58
N ILE A 83 -8.27 0.59 -2.80
CA ILE A 83 -8.95 1.12 -3.99
C ILE A 83 -10.47 1.03 -3.84
N ASP A 84 -10.98 -0.12 -3.38
CA ASP A 84 -12.41 -0.30 -3.13
C ASP A 84 -12.92 0.69 -2.07
N HIS A 85 -12.14 0.97 -1.02
CA HIS A 85 -12.50 1.99 -0.03
C HIS A 85 -12.51 3.40 -0.61
N ILE A 86 -11.53 3.76 -1.46
CA ILE A 86 -11.49 5.08 -2.14
C ILE A 86 -12.71 5.26 -3.05
N GLN A 87 -13.14 4.22 -3.76
CA GLN A 87 -14.31 4.28 -4.64
C GLN A 87 -15.65 4.47 -3.90
N ASN A 88 -15.68 4.13 -2.60
CA ASN A 88 -16.87 4.19 -1.76
C ASN A 88 -16.74 5.26 -0.65
N LEU A 89 -15.86 6.26 -0.84
CA LEU A 89 -15.58 7.31 0.14
C LEU A 89 -16.77 8.23 0.43
#